data_AF-A0A0L7FH52-F1
#
_entry.id   AF-A0A0L7FH52-F1
#
_cell.length_a   1.000
_cell.length_b   1.000
_cell.length_c   1.000
_cell.angle_alpha   90.00
_cell.angle_beta   90.00
_cell.angle_gamma   90.00
#
_symmetry.space_group_name_H-M   'P 1'
#
loop_
_entity.id
_entity.type
_entity.pdbx_description
1 polymer ?
#
loop_
_entity_poly.entity_id
_entity_poly.type
_entity_poly.pdbx_seq_one_letter_code
_entity_poly.pdbx_strand_id
1 'polypeptide(L)' 'EKKDETPPPKEMRAVVLTGFGGLKTVKILKKPEPTVGEGEVLIRVKAW' A
#
# COMPACT_ATOMS: atom_id res chain seq x y z
N GLU A 1 -7.26 -29.85 3.87
CA GLU A 1 -7.25 -28.48 4.42
C GLU A 1 -5.82 -27.96 4.48
N LYS A 2 -5.45 -26.97 3.65
CA LYS A 2 -4.23 -26.18 3.84
C LYS A 2 -4.69 -24.86 4.44
N LYS A 3 -4.27 -24.59 5.67
CA LYS A 3 -4.44 -23.29 6.34
C LYS A 3 -3.55 -22.30 5.59
N ASP A 4 -4.16 -21.40 4.84
CA ASP A 4 -3.54 -20.15 4.43
C ASP A 4 -3.27 -19.34 5.70
N GLU A 5 -2.06 -19.48 6.26
CA GLU A 5 -1.50 -18.52 7.19
C GLU A 5 -1.38 -17.20 6.42
N THR A 6 -2.39 -16.34 6.53
CA THR A 6 -2.29 -14.97 6.04
C THR A 6 -1.15 -14.29 6.82
N PRO A 7 -0.01 -13.98 6.18
CA PRO A 7 1.04 -13.25 6.87
C PRO A 7 0.45 -11.92 7.34
N PRO A 8 0.88 -11.40 8.51
CA PRO A 8 0.36 -10.15 9.05
C PRO A 8 0.40 -9.07 7.96
N PRO A 9 -0.67 -8.26 7.79
CA PRO A 9 -0.77 -7.31 6.69
C PRO A 9 0.45 -6.42 6.69
N LYS A 10 1.28 -6.60 5.67
CA LYS A 10 2.58 -5.95 5.60
C LYS A 10 2.36 -4.45 5.50
N GLU A 11 2.95 -3.70 6.42
CA GLU A 11 2.83 -2.24 6.39
C GLU A 11 3.62 -1.69 5.20
N MET A 12 2.92 -1.01 4.28
CA MET A 12 3.49 -0.33 3.12
C MET A 12 3.54 1.18 3.36
N ARG A 13 4.65 1.84 3.01
CA ARG A 13 4.72 3.30 2.98
C ARG A 13 4.08 3.81 1.70
N ALA A 14 3.09 4.68 1.82
CA ALA A 14 2.42 5.31 0.70
C ALA A 14 2.43 6.83 0.88
N VAL A 15 2.61 7.54 -0.24
CA VAL A 15 2.39 8.99 -0.28
C VAL A 15 0.89 9.23 -0.42
N VAL A 16 0.32 9.98 0.52
CA VAL A 16 -1.11 10.28 0.58
C VAL A 16 -1.30 11.78 0.55
N LEU A 17 -2.15 12.24 -0.36
CA LEU A 17 -2.63 13.61 -0.40
C LEU A 17 -3.77 13.74 0.60
N THR A 18 -3.58 14.55 1.64
CA THR A 18 -4.64 14.83 2.63
C THR A 18 -5.51 16.03 2.24
N GLY A 19 -5.23 16.66 1.09
CA GLY A 19 -5.96 17.80 0.56
C GLY A 19 -5.24 18.41 -0.64
N PHE A 20 -5.95 19.26 -1.39
CA PHE A 20 -5.39 20.01 -2.52
C PHE A 20 -4.62 21.25 -2.04
N GLY A 21 -3.52 21.58 -2.71
CA GLY A 21 -2.65 22.71 -2.34
C GLY A 21 -1.17 22.39 -2.54
N GLY A 22 -0.30 23.02 -1.74
CA GLY A 22 1.16 22.82 -1.80
C GLY A 22 1.64 21.56 -1.08
N LEU A 23 2.96 21.31 -1.14
CA LEU A 23 3.62 20.10 -0.63
C LEU A 23 3.33 19.74 0.85
N LYS A 24 2.85 20.69 1.65
CA LYS A 24 2.46 20.44 3.05
C LYS A 24 1.30 19.46 3.20
N THR A 25 0.48 19.28 2.16
CA THR A 25 -0.65 18.33 2.16
C THR A 25 -0.24 16.93 1.70
N VAL A 26 1.01 16.74 1.27
CA VAL A 26 1.59 15.45 0.90
C VAL A 26 2.19 14.82 2.15
N LYS A 27 1.66 13.68 2.59
CA LYS A 27 2.16 12.97 3.77
C LYS A 27 2.56 11.54 3.42
N ILE A 28 3.62 11.05 4.07
CA ILE A 28 4.00 9.64 4.03
C ILE A 28 3.24 8.94 5.16
N LEU A 29 2.34 8.02 4.81
CA LEU A 29 1.57 7.22 5.76
C LEU A 29 1.89 5.75 5.57
N LYS A 30 1.87 5.00 6.67
CA LYS A 30 1.86 3.54 6.61
C LYS A 30 0.44 3.06 6.38
N LYS A 31 0.24 2.23 5.37
CA LYS A 31 -1.05 1.62 5.02
C LYS A 31 -0.88 0.10 4.93
N PRO A 32 -1.94 -0.66 5.19
CA PRO A 32 -1.93 -2.09 4.89
C PRO A 32 -1.67 -2.31 3.39
N GLU A 33 -0.97 -3.37 3.06
CA GLU A 33 -0.78 -3.80 1.68
C GLU A 33 -2.15 -4.12 1.03
N PRO A 34 -2.40 -3.64 -0.20
CA PRO A 34 -3.65 -3.94 -0.89
C PRO A 34 -3.71 -5.42 -1.28
N THR A 35 -4.92 -6.00 -1.17
CA THR A 35 -5.19 -7.37 -1.64
C THR A 35 -5.32 -7.37 -3.17
N VAL A 36 -4.71 -8.36 -3.81
CA VAL A 36 -4.74 -8.53 -5.27
C VAL A 36 -6.04 -9.23 -5.69
N GLY A 37 -6.79 -8.62 -6.61
CA GLY A 37 -7.96 -9.24 -7.23
C GLY A 37 -7.62 -10.27 -8.31
N GLU A 38 -8.62 -10.98 -8.83
CA GLU A 38 -8.42 -11.91 -9.94
C GLU A 38 -7.97 -11.16 -11.20
N GLY A 39 -6.86 -11.60 -11.80
CA GLY A 39 -6.26 -10.96 -12.97
C GLY A 39 -5.37 -9.74 -12.68
N GLU A 40 -5.20 -9.36 -11.41
CA GLU A 40 -4.31 -8.28 -11.00
C GLU A 40 -2.92 -8.78 -10.56
N VAL A 41 -1.95 -7.87 -10.46
CA VAL A 41 -0.62 -8.15 -9.94
C VAL A 41 -0.17 -7.08 -8.96
N LEU A 42 0.46 -7.50 -7.85
CA LEU A 42 1.06 -6.59 -6.87
C LEU A 42 2.48 -6.21 -7.29
N ILE A 43 2.74 -4.91 -7.45
CA ILE A 43 4.06 -4.41 -7.86
C ILE A 43 4.80 -3.85 -6.65
N ARG A 44 6.03 -4.35 -6.44
CA ARG A 44 6.98 -3.73 -5.51
C ARG A 44 7.74 -2.61 -6.19
N VAL A 45 7.38 -1.37 -5.89
CA VAL A 45 8.04 -0.16 -6.40
C VAL A 45 9.49 -0.09 -5.88
N LYS A 46 10.46 0.08 -6.78
CA LYS A 46 11.90 0.25 -6.44
C LYS A 46 12.39 1.69 -6.57
N ALA A 47 11.73 2.50 -7.40
CA ALA A 47 12.06 3.90 -7.66
C ALA A 47 10.78 4.68 -7.94
N TRP A 48 10.75 5.96 -7.54
CA TRP A 48 9.63 6.89 -7.70
C TRP A 48 10.15 8.33 -7.78
#